data_AF-A0A8T5TCY7-F1
#
_entry.id   AF-A0A8T5TCY7-F1
#
_cell.length_a   1.000
_cell.length_b   1.000
_cell.length_c   1.000
_cell.angle_alpha   90.00
_cell.angle_beta   90.00
_cell.angle_gamma   90.00
#
_symmetry.space_group_name_H-M   'P 1'
#
loop_
_entity.id
_entity.type
_entity.pdbx_description
1 polymer ?
#
loop_
_entity_poly.entity_id
_entity_poly.type
_entity_poly.pdbx_seq_one_letter_code
_entity_poly.pdbx_strand_id
1 'polypeptide(L)'
;MKEDTKKMAELLRLGYTMLNEACPECNTPIFRNKNGELVCASCNRKIIIVENKDSEKKLKEEQSVLVNQNKLLNDTYNVLKKKITWILEKLDQEDQLLKIREYVNLLKDLYELLKIINVI
;
A
#
# COMPACT_ATOMS: atom_id res chain seq x y z
N MET A 1 15.58 12.72 8.32
CA MET A 1 15.48 13.22 9.72
C MET A 1 14.24 14.08 9.98
N LYS A 2 13.87 15.08 9.17
CA LYS A 2 12.71 15.96 9.47
C LYS A 2 11.32 15.33 9.23
N GLU A 3 11.22 14.24 8.48
CA GLU A 3 9.94 13.69 8.02
C GLU A 3 9.35 12.64 8.97
N ASP A 4 10.21 11.80 9.57
CA ASP A 4 9.80 10.79 10.56
C ASP A 4 9.25 11.44 11.83
N THR A 5 9.87 12.51 12.32
CA THR A 5 9.42 13.23 13.53
C THR A 5 8.05 13.87 13.34
N LYS A 6 7.73 14.36 12.13
CA LYS A 6 6.41 14.93 11.83
C LYS A 6 5.32 13.86 11.88
N LYS A 7 5.57 12.70 11.29
CA LYS A 7 4.64 11.56 11.32
C LYS A 7 4.41 11.06 12.76
N MET A 8 5.47 10.97 13.56
CA MET A 8 5.35 10.62 14.98
C MET A 8 4.47 11.60 15.75
N ALA A 9 4.69 12.91 15.56
CA ALA A 9 3.89 13.94 16.21
C ALA A 9 2.41 13.89 15.77
N GLU A 10 2.16 13.58 14.49
CA GLU A 10 0.81 13.39 13.95
C GLU A 10 0.10 12.19 14.57
N LEU A 11 0.78 11.05 14.73
CA LEU A 11 0.22 9.88 15.40
C LEU A 11 -0.16 10.19 16.86
N LEU A 12 0.69 10.89 17.61
CA LEU A 12 0.35 11.33 18.96
C LEU A 12 -0.88 12.24 18.97
N ARG A 13 -0.97 13.18 18.00
CA ARG A 13 -2.13 14.05 17.85
C ARG A 13 -3.42 13.28 17.53
N LEU A 14 -3.33 12.20 16.75
CA LEU A 14 -4.44 11.29 16.44
C LEU A 14 -4.82 10.38 17.65
N GLY A 15 -4.10 10.50 18.77
CA GLY A 15 -4.37 9.75 19.99
C GLY A 15 -3.73 8.37 20.03
N TYR A 16 -2.66 8.15 19.26
CA TYR A 16 -1.83 6.96 19.39
C TYR A 16 -0.92 7.10 20.61
N THR A 17 -0.58 5.98 21.23
CA THR A 17 0.36 5.90 22.35
C THR A 17 1.69 5.38 21.85
N MET A 18 2.78 6.12 22.08
CA MET A 18 4.14 5.60 21.85
C MET A 18 4.46 4.54 22.90
N LEU A 19 4.96 3.39 22.45
CA LEU A 19 5.37 2.29 23.33
C LEU A 19 6.89 2.31 23.57
N ASN A 20 7.36 1.51 24.52
CA ASN A 20 8.78 1.41 24.88
C ASN A 20 9.56 0.44 23.98
N GLU A 21 8.88 -0.19 23.03
CA GLU A 21 9.46 -1.09 22.04
C GLU A 21 9.81 -0.35 20.74
N ALA A 22 10.95 -0.71 20.15
CA ALA A 22 11.39 -0.21 18.85
C ALA A 22 11.11 -1.23 17.74
N CYS A 23 10.80 -0.73 16.54
CA CYS A 23 10.66 -1.55 15.35
C CYS A 23 11.99 -2.26 15.04
N PRO A 24 12.04 -3.59 14.91
CA PRO A 24 13.28 -4.33 14.67
C PRO A 24 13.94 -4.00 13.32
N GLU A 25 13.18 -3.48 12.35
CA GLU A 25 13.66 -3.16 11.00
C GLU A 25 14.35 -1.80 10.90
N CYS A 26 13.86 -0.79 11.64
CA CYS A 26 14.29 0.61 11.48
C CYS A 26 14.57 1.32 12.81
N ASN A 27 14.51 0.59 13.93
CA ASN A 27 14.74 1.07 15.30
C ASN A 27 13.88 2.28 15.71
N THR A 28 12.75 2.46 15.05
CA THR A 28 11.79 3.56 15.29
C THR A 28 10.79 3.14 16.37
N PRO A 29 10.43 4.00 17.34
CA PRO A 29 9.43 3.67 18.36
C PRO A 29 8.10 3.21 17.76
N ILE A 30 7.50 2.18 18.37
CA ILE A 30 6.21 1.63 17.97
C ILE A 30 5.09 2.48 18.58
N PHE A 31 4.00 2.64 17.84
CA PHE A 31 2.80 3.36 18.28
C PHE A 31 1.61 2.42 18.33
N ARG A 32 0.74 2.59 19.32
CA ARG A 32 -0.52 1.84 19.48
C ARG A 32 -1.71 2.76 19.30
N ASN A 33 -2.66 2.39 18.45
CA ASN A 33 -3.92 3.13 18.32
C ASN A 33 -4.93 2.77 19.42
N LYS A 34 -6.07 3.46 19.45
CA LYS A 34 -7.15 3.22 20.43
C LYS A 34 -7.77 1.82 20.33
N ASN A 35 -7.65 1.17 19.18
CA ASN A 35 -8.16 -0.18 18.94
C ASN A 35 -7.13 -1.27 19.29
N GLY A 36 -5.94 -0.89 19.79
CA GLY A 36 -4.88 -1.82 20.17
C GLY A 36 -3.92 -2.22 19.04
N GLU A 37 -4.09 -1.69 17.83
CA GLU A 37 -3.20 -2.02 16.70
C GLU A 37 -1.85 -1.28 16.83
N LEU A 38 -0.75 -2.01 16.58
CA LEU A 38 0.60 -1.49 16.64
C LEU A 38 1.08 -1.07 15.25
N VAL A 39 1.76 0.07 15.15
CA VAL A 39 2.28 0.63 13.89
C VAL A 39 3.66 1.24 14.08
N CYS A 40 4.53 1.10 13.08
CA CYS A 40 5.76 1.88 12.99
C CYS A 40 5.55 3.13 12.15
N ALA A 41 5.87 4.31 12.70
CA ALA A 41 5.71 5.61 12.04
C ALA A 41 6.57 5.78 10.78
N SER A 42 7.73 5.11 10.72
CA SER A 42 8.67 5.20 9.60
C SER A 42 8.43 4.13 8.53
N CYS A 43 8.18 2.87 8.93
CA CYS A 43 7.89 1.80 7.98
C CYS A 43 6.46 1.84 7.43
N ASN A 44 5.54 2.52 8.14
CA ASN A 44 4.10 2.52 7.87
C ASN A 44 3.49 1.11 7.79
N ARG A 45 3.98 0.20 8.66
CA ARG A 45 3.55 -1.21 8.72
C ARG A 45 2.92 -1.51 10.07
N LYS A 46 1.90 -2.37 10.05
CA LYS A 46 1.32 -2.95 11.27
C LYS A 46 2.31 -3.94 11.89
N ILE A 47 2.45 -3.89 13.20
CA ILE A 47 3.31 -4.78 13.99
C ILE A 47 2.41 -5.72 14.79
N ILE A 48 2.78 -6.98 14.85
CA ILE A 48 2.12 -7.99 15.68
C ILE A 48 3.20 -8.55 16.60
N ILE A 49 2.96 -8.48 17.91
CA ILE A 49 3.83 -9.10 18.90
C ILE A 49 3.35 -10.54 19.09
N VAL A 50 4.21 -11.51 18.83
CA VAL A 50 3.89 -12.93 18.96
C VAL A 50 4.64 -13.48 20.16
N GLU A 51 3.92 -14.01 21.14
CA GLU A 51 4.50 -14.50 22.40
C GLU A 51 5.11 -15.91 22.28
N ASN A 52 4.76 -16.70 21.26
CA ASN A 52 5.18 -18.09 21.10
C ASN A 52 5.66 -18.43 19.67
N LYS A 53 6.76 -19.20 19.58
CA LYS A 53 7.41 -19.59 18.31
C LYS A 53 6.53 -20.47 17.40
N ASP A 54 5.63 -21.27 17.96
CA ASP A 54 4.70 -22.09 17.16
C ASP A 54 3.59 -21.25 16.51
N SER A 55 3.17 -20.18 17.20
CA SER A 55 2.24 -19.17 16.68
C SER A 55 2.86 -18.38 15.53
N GLU A 56 4.18 -18.08 15.59
CA GLU A 56 4.88 -17.42 14.49
C GLU A 56 4.86 -18.24 13.20
N LYS A 57 4.95 -19.57 13.28
CA LYS A 57 5.00 -20.44 12.10
C LYS A 57 3.65 -20.47 11.36
N LYS A 58 2.55 -20.62 12.11
CA LYS A 58 1.18 -20.54 11.57
C LYS A 58 0.87 -19.15 11.02
N LEU A 59 1.27 -18.09 11.73
CA LEU A 59 1.13 -16.71 11.26
C LEU A 59 1.94 -16.45 9.99
N LYS A 60 3.17 -16.99 9.86
CA LYS A 60 3.99 -16.86 8.63
C LYS A 60 3.37 -17.59 7.44
N GLU A 61 2.74 -18.74 7.65
CA GLU A 61 2.05 -19.49 6.58
C GLU A 61 0.78 -18.78 6.12
N GLU A 62 -0.08 -18.32 7.03
CA GLU A 62 -1.28 -17.54 6.71
C GLU A 62 -0.96 -16.15 6.13
N GLN A 63 0.09 -15.48 6.65
CA GLN A 63 0.59 -14.23 6.11
C GLN A 63 1.27 -14.41 4.76
N SER A 64 1.91 -15.54 4.45
CA SER A 64 2.53 -15.74 3.13
C SER A 64 1.50 -15.68 2.00
N VAL A 65 0.28 -16.15 2.24
CA VAL A 65 -0.83 -16.11 1.28
C VAL A 65 -1.39 -14.69 1.16
N LEU A 66 -1.63 -14.00 2.29
CA LEU A 66 -2.14 -12.63 2.30
C LEU A 66 -1.12 -11.60 1.76
N VAL A 67 0.17 -11.77 2.07
CA VAL A 67 1.27 -10.93 1.59
C VAL A 67 1.48 -11.14 0.09
N ASN A 68 1.37 -12.38 -0.41
CA ASN A 68 1.45 -12.66 -1.85
C ASN A 68 0.24 -12.12 -2.62
N GLN A 69 -0.97 -12.20 -2.05
CA GLN A 69 -2.16 -11.57 -2.64
C GLN A 69 -1.98 -10.05 -2.71
N ASN A 70 -1.52 -9.41 -1.64
CA ASN A 70 -1.25 -7.97 -1.62
C ASN A 70 -0.12 -7.56 -2.58
N LYS A 71 0.92 -8.38 -2.72
CA LYS A 71 2.00 -8.14 -3.68
C LYS A 71 1.50 -8.22 -5.12
N LEU A 72 0.77 -9.29 -5.48
CA LEU A 72 0.21 -9.43 -6.82
C LEU A 72 -0.74 -8.27 -7.13
N LEU A 73 -1.60 -7.88 -6.18
CA LEU A 73 -2.52 -6.77 -6.35
C LEU A 73 -1.79 -5.44 -6.60
N ASN A 74 -0.73 -5.18 -5.84
CA ASN A 74 0.10 -4.00 -6.00
C ASN A 74 0.90 -4.02 -7.32
N ASP A 75 1.42 -5.17 -7.72
CA ASP A 75 2.11 -5.35 -9.00
C ASP A 75 1.15 -5.12 -10.17
N THR A 76 -0.07 -5.67 -10.09
CA THR A 76 -1.15 -5.43 -11.07
C THR A 76 -1.51 -3.94 -11.13
N TYR A 77 -1.73 -3.29 -9.99
CA TYR A 77 -2.01 -1.84 -9.94
C TYR A 77 -0.89 -1.03 -10.61
N ASN A 78 0.38 -1.33 -10.30
CA ASN A 78 1.51 -0.63 -10.87
C ASN A 78 1.62 -0.81 -12.39
N VAL A 79 1.32 -2.01 -12.90
CA VAL A 79 1.29 -2.26 -14.34
C VAL A 79 0.15 -1.49 -15.00
N LEU A 80 -1.06 -1.56 -14.46
CA LEU A 80 -2.23 -0.84 -14.99
C LEU A 80 -1.98 0.67 -15.02
N LYS A 81 -1.46 1.25 -13.93
CA LYS A 81 -1.11 2.67 -13.85
C LYS A 81 -0.09 3.08 -14.92
N LYS A 82 0.96 2.29 -15.12
CA LYS A 82 1.96 2.53 -16.18
C LYS A 82 1.32 2.49 -17.57
N LYS A 83 0.42 1.53 -17.82
CA LYS A 83 -0.27 1.40 -19.11
C LYS A 83 -1.25 2.54 -19.37
N ILE A 84 -2.02 2.97 -18.36
CA ILE A 84 -2.89 4.14 -18.46
C ILE A 84 -2.07 5.38 -18.84
N THR A 85 -0.96 5.62 -18.13
CA THR A 85 -0.08 6.77 -18.41
C THR A 85 0.44 6.72 -19.84
N TRP A 86 0.92 5.55 -20.29
CA TRP A 86 1.40 5.36 -21.65
C TRP A 86 0.31 5.58 -22.71
N ILE A 87 -0.92 5.11 -22.49
CA ILE A 87 -2.03 5.35 -23.44
C ILE A 87 -2.40 6.82 -23.47
N LEU A 88 -2.41 7.51 -22.33
CA LEU A 88 -2.69 8.96 -22.28
C LEU A 88 -1.64 9.75 -23.09
N GLU A 89 -0.35 9.43 -22.97
CA GLU A 89 0.71 10.03 -23.79
C GLU A 89 0.51 9.75 -25.29
N LYS A 90 0.03 8.57 -25.66
CA LYS A 90 -0.27 8.23 -27.07
C LYS A 90 -1.50 8.97 -27.58
N LEU A 91 -2.54 9.07 -26.76
CA LEU A 91 -3.78 9.75 -27.09
C LEU A 91 -3.56 11.25 -27.28
N ASP A 92 -2.70 11.87 -26.48
CA ASP A 92 -2.35 13.30 -26.58
C ASP A 92 -1.69 13.68 -27.92
N GLN A 93 -1.03 12.71 -28.57
CA GLN A 93 -0.28 12.90 -29.81
C GLN A 93 -0.97 12.28 -31.03
N GLU A 94 -2.21 11.82 -30.91
CA GLU A 94 -2.92 11.09 -31.96
C GLU A 94 -3.99 11.94 -32.63
N ASP A 95 -3.91 12.04 -33.96
CA ASP A 95 -4.87 12.79 -34.78
C ASP A 95 -5.88 11.87 -35.51
N GLN A 96 -5.60 10.57 -35.58
CA GLN A 96 -6.48 9.62 -36.28
C GLN A 96 -7.69 9.25 -35.41
N LEU A 97 -8.87 9.72 -35.82
CA LEU A 97 -10.14 9.52 -35.09
C LEU A 97 -10.43 8.07 -34.68
N LEU A 98 -10.08 7.10 -35.53
CA LEU A 98 -10.28 5.68 -35.22
C LEU A 98 -9.38 5.22 -34.07
N LYS A 99 -8.10 5.61 -34.07
CA LYS A 99 -7.16 5.26 -33.00
C LYS A 99 -7.48 5.97 -31.70
N ILE A 100 -7.92 7.23 -31.76
CA ILE A 100 -8.45 7.97 -30.60
C ILE A 100 -9.57 7.16 -29.93
N ARG A 101 -10.54 6.67 -30.72
CA ARG A 101 -11.63 5.83 -30.21
C ARG A 101 -11.11 4.55 -29.56
N GLU A 102 -10.15 3.87 -30.19
CA GLU A 102 -9.53 2.66 -29.63
C GLU A 102 -8.84 2.94 -28.28
N TYR A 103 -8.05 4.01 -28.18
CA TYR A 103 -7.39 4.41 -26.94
C TYR A 103 -8.37 4.78 -25.83
N VAL A 104 -9.44 5.51 -26.15
CA VAL A 104 -10.48 5.86 -25.16
C VAL A 104 -11.20 4.61 -24.65
N ASN A 105 -11.51 3.65 -25.52
CA ASN A 105 -12.12 2.38 -25.11
C ASN A 105 -11.16 1.56 -24.23
N LEU A 106 -9.89 1.43 -24.63
CA LEU A 106 -8.87 0.78 -23.82
C LEU A 106 -8.72 1.42 -22.44
N LEU A 107 -8.71 2.76 -22.37
CA LEU A 107 -8.66 3.48 -21.09
C LEU A 107 -9.87 3.16 -20.23
N LYS A 108 -11.08 3.13 -20.80
CA LYS A 108 -12.29 2.75 -20.09
C LYS A 108 -12.16 1.37 -19.46
N ASP A 109 -11.71 0.38 -20.22
CA ASP A 109 -11.54 -0.99 -19.73
C ASP A 109 -10.50 -1.05 -18.59
N LEU A 110 -9.39 -0.32 -18.71
CA LEU A 110 -8.36 -0.24 -17.66
C LEU A 110 -8.87 0.44 -16.39
N TYR A 111 -9.69 1.48 -16.50
CA TYR A 111 -10.31 2.14 -15.33
C TYR A 111 -11.32 1.23 -14.63
N GLU A 112 -12.10 0.43 -15.38
CA GLU A 112 -12.99 -0.57 -14.78
C GLU A 112 -12.20 -1.65 -14.03
N LEU A 113 -11.06 -2.10 -14.56
CA LEU A 113 -10.17 -3.02 -13.84
C LEU A 113 -9.64 -2.39 -12.53
N LEU A 114 -9.32 -1.10 -12.53
CA LEU A 114 -8.87 -0.42 -11.30
C LEU A 114 -9.96 -0.34 -10.23
N LYS A 115 -11.23 -0.14 -10.62
CA LYS A 115 -12.37 -0.18 -9.69
C LYS A 115 -12.54 -1.56 -9.06
N ILE A 116 -12.41 -2.62 -9.87
CA ILE A 116 -12.50 -4.01 -9.38
C ILE A 116 -11.41 -4.30 -8.34
N ILE A 117 -10.21 -3.73 -8.53
CA ILE A 117 -9.07 -3.91 -7.62
C ILE A 117 -9.19 -2.99 -6.38
N ASN A 118 -10.28 -2.23 -6.26
CA ASN A 118 -10.63 -1.41 -5.09
C ASN A 118 -9.59 -0.32 -4.75
N VAL A 119 -8.91 0.21 -5.78
CA VAL A 119 -7.82 1.20 -5.60
C VAL A 119 -8.26 2.64 -5.84
N ILE A 120 -9.45 2.87 -6.41
CA ILE A 120 -10.05 4.19 -6.67
C ILE A 120 -11.56 4.10 -6.47
#